data_AF-A0A2N5KJM0-F1
#
_entry.id   AF-A0A2N5KJM0-F1
#
_cell.length_a   1.000
_cell.length_b   1.000
_cell.length_c   1.000
_cell.angle_alpha   90.00
_cell.angle_beta   90.00
_cell.angle_gamma   90.00
#
_symmetry.space_group_name_H-M   'P 1'
#
loop_
_entity.id
_entity.type
_entity.pdbx_description
1 polymer ?
#
loop_
_entity_poly.entity_id
_entity_poly.type
_entity_poly.pdbx_seq_one_letter_code
_entity_poly.pdbx_strand_id
1 'polypeptide(L)'
;MGERGEDLPVRNLPKVETVEQARKVLFGMDEEQEITAESEDEWRVSIKKHSDQEYSASFAEQETGIISLYDASYILLEHGDHDLYLR
;
A
#
# COMPACT_ATOMS: atom_id res chain seq x y z
N MET A 1 26.08 -13.64 8.79
CA MET A 1 25.40 -14.45 9.82
C MET A 1 24.12 -13.72 10.18
N GLY A 2 22.97 -14.22 9.72
CA GLY A 2 21.64 -13.64 10.01
C GLY A 2 20.91 -13.06 8.82
N GLU A 3 20.69 -13.84 7.76
CA GLU A 3 19.69 -13.56 6.73
C GLU A 3 18.32 -13.90 7.32
N ARG A 4 17.57 -12.88 7.75
CA ARG A 4 16.13 -12.99 8.06
C ARG A 4 15.45 -11.69 7.66
N GLY A 5 15.38 -11.44 6.34
CA GLY A 5 14.22 -10.75 5.82
C GLY A 5 13.11 -11.79 5.82
N GLU A 6 12.29 -11.81 6.86
CA GLU A 6 11.05 -12.57 6.82
C GLU A 6 10.26 -12.03 5.63
N ASP A 7 10.22 -12.80 4.54
CA ASP A 7 9.39 -12.53 3.38
C ASP A 7 7.95 -12.55 3.90
N LEU A 8 7.42 -11.36 4.22
CA LEU A 8 6.05 -11.24 4.70
C LEU A 8 5.14 -11.88 3.64
N PRO A 9 4.14 -12.68 4.04
CA PRO A 9 3.34 -13.44 3.10
C PRO A 9 2.61 -12.50 2.16
N VAL A 10 3.04 -12.46 0.90
CA VAL A 10 2.42 -11.64 -0.13
C VAL A 10 0.97 -12.13 -0.34
N ARG A 11 0.00 -11.28 0.00
CA ARG A 11 -1.43 -11.55 -0.17
C ARG A 11 -1.99 -10.70 -1.31
N ASN A 12 -2.59 -11.35 -2.29
CA ASN A 12 -3.37 -10.65 -3.31
C ASN A 12 -4.60 -10.01 -2.67
N LEU A 13 -4.71 -8.70 -2.80
CA LEU A 13 -5.87 -7.93 -2.36
C LEU A 13 -6.88 -7.80 -3.51
N PRO A 14 -8.18 -7.73 -3.18
CA PRO A 14 -9.18 -7.39 -4.19
C PRO A 14 -8.93 -5.98 -4.73
N LYS A 15 -9.29 -5.76 -6.00
CA LYS A 15 -9.31 -4.43 -6.59
C LYS A 15 -10.14 -3.46 -5.74
N VAL A 16 -9.70 -2.21 -5.73
CA VAL A 16 -10.33 -1.12 -5.01
C VAL A 16 -10.99 -0.19 -6.01
N GLU A 17 -12.32 -0.15 -6.01
CA GLU A 17 -13.10 0.69 -6.93
C GLU A 17 -13.69 1.93 -6.23
N THR A 18 -13.60 1.98 -4.90
CA THR A 18 -14.16 3.06 -4.07
C THR A 18 -13.23 3.46 -2.94
N VAL A 19 -13.30 4.72 -2.51
CA VAL A 19 -12.53 5.22 -1.36
C VAL A 19 -12.87 4.46 -0.07
N GLU A 20 -14.09 3.95 0.07
CA GLU A 20 -14.51 3.16 1.22
C GLU A 20 -13.82 1.78 1.25
N GLN A 21 -13.64 1.14 0.09
CA GLN A 21 -12.84 -0.08 -0.01
C GLN A 21 -11.37 0.20 0.29
N ALA A 22 -10.81 1.27 -0.26
CA ALA A 22 -9.42 1.67 -0.02
C ALA A 22 -9.16 1.88 1.48
N ARG A 23 -10.07 2.62 2.14
CA ARG A 23 -10.02 2.83 3.60
C ARG A 23 -10.06 1.52 4.36
N LYS A 24 -10.98 0.61 4.04
CA LYS A 24 -11.09 -0.69 4.73
C LYS A 24 -9.82 -1.51 4.60
N VAL A 25 -9.23 -1.52 3.41
CA VAL A 25 -7.97 -2.21 3.14
C VAL A 25 -6.84 -1.62 3.99
N LEU A 26 -6.65 -0.30 3.94
CA LEU A 26 -5.60 0.39 4.71
C LEU A 26 -5.79 0.27 6.24
N PHE A 27 -7.04 0.35 6.72
CA PHE A 27 -7.35 0.17 8.14
C PHE A 27 -7.05 -1.25 8.63
N GLY A 28 -7.23 -2.23 7.74
CA GLY A 28 -6.97 -3.64 8.01
C GLY A 28 -5.48 -4.02 7.99
N MET A 29 -4.59 -3.09 7.62
CA MET A 29 -3.15 -3.31 7.67
C MET A 29 -2.64 -3.26 9.11
N ASP A 30 -1.69 -4.12 9.42
CA ASP A 30 -0.86 -4.03 10.61
C ASP A 30 0.22 -2.94 10.45
N GLU A 31 0.85 -2.56 11.56
CA GLU A 31 2.00 -1.66 11.51
C GLU A 31 3.14 -2.28 10.69
N GLU A 32 3.84 -1.43 9.95
CA GLU A 32 4.93 -1.78 9.03
C GLU A 32 4.55 -2.58 7.77
N GLN A 33 3.29 -3.00 7.63
CA GLN A 33 2.80 -3.60 6.39
C GLN A 33 2.80 -2.60 5.24
N GLU A 34 2.97 -3.12 4.03
CA GLU A 34 3.00 -2.37 2.79
C GLU A 34 2.03 -2.95 1.76
N ILE A 35 1.21 -2.10 1.16
CA ILE A 35 0.44 -2.46 -0.03
C ILE A 35 1.18 -1.94 -1.25
N THR A 36 1.48 -2.82 -2.19
CA THR A 36 2.04 -2.48 -3.48
C THR A 36 0.98 -2.62 -4.57
N ALA A 37 0.73 -1.55 -5.31
CA ALA A 37 0.07 -1.58 -6.60
C ALA A 37 1.15 -1.59 -7.68
N GLU A 38 1.11 -2.56 -8.58
CA GLU A 38 2.01 -2.61 -9.74
C GLU A 38 1.23 -2.78 -11.03
N SER A 39 1.68 -2.08 -12.06
CA SER A 39 1.27 -2.32 -13.45
C SER A 39 2.43 -3.02 -14.16
N GLU A 40 2.16 -3.98 -15.05
CA GLU A 40 3.13 -4.94 -15.59
C GLU A 40 4.45 -4.32 -16.10
N ASP A 41 4.45 -3.07 -16.59
CA ASP A 41 5.66 -2.48 -17.19
C ASP A 41 5.89 -0.97 -16.93
N GLU A 42 4.98 -0.24 -16.27
CA GLU A 42 5.02 1.24 -16.32
C GLU A 42 5.22 1.94 -14.97
N TRP A 43 4.74 1.39 -13.86
CA TRP A 43 4.86 2.04 -12.56
C TRP A 43 4.54 1.10 -11.39
N ARG A 44 5.10 1.44 -10.23
CA ARG A 44 4.81 0.82 -8.94
C ARG A 44 4.51 1.92 -7.93
N VAL A 45 3.46 1.71 -7.14
CA VAL A 45 3.13 2.54 -5.98
C VAL A 45 3.02 1.64 -4.77
N SER A 46 3.79 1.94 -3.73
CA SER A 46 3.70 1.27 -2.43
C SER A 46 3.10 2.21 -1.40
N ILE A 47 2.24 1.70 -0.52
CA ILE A 47 1.69 2.44 0.62
C ILE A 47 2.03 1.64 1.86
N LYS A 48 2.89 2.20 2.72
CA LYS A 48 3.30 1.59 3.99
C LYS A 48 2.53 2.21 5.14
N LYS A 49 2.06 1.38 6.07
CA LYS A 49 1.51 1.83 7.35
C LYS A 49 2.62 1.94 8.39
N HIS A 50 2.72 3.08 9.05
CA HIS A 50 3.67 3.30 10.15
C HIS A 50 3.01 3.10 11.51
N SER A 51 1.80 3.65 11.68
CA SER A 51 1.00 3.55 12.91
C SER A 51 -0.50 3.63 12.59
N ASP A 52 -1.38 3.66 13.61
CA ASP A 52 -2.85 3.57 13.51
C ASP A 52 -3.46 4.23 12.25
N GLN A 53 -3.08 5.48 11.97
CA GLN A 53 -3.57 6.26 10.82
C GLN A 53 -2.47 7.04 10.08
N GLU A 54 -1.21 6.64 10.25
CA GLU A 54 -0.05 7.26 9.62
C GLU A 54 0.50 6.34 8.53
N TYR A 55 0.57 6.87 7.31
CA TYR A 55 1.00 6.12 6.13
C TYR A 55 2.10 6.88 5.38
N SER A 56 2.84 6.21 4.51
CA SER A 56 3.66 6.85 3.49
C SER A 56 3.44 6.14 2.17
N ALA A 57 3.46 6.89 1.08
CA ALA A 57 3.37 6.35 -0.26
C ALA A 57 4.69 6.54 -1.01
N SER A 58 5.21 5.48 -1.62
CA SER A 58 6.43 5.50 -2.42
C SER A 58 6.08 5.17 -3.86
N PHE A 59 6.33 6.14 -4.74
CA PHE A 59 6.21 6.05 -6.19
C PHE A 59 7.61 5.80 -6.79
N ALA A 60 7.66 5.45 -8.07
CA ALA A 60 8.91 5.09 -8.78
C ALA A 60 10.08 6.07 -8.57
N GLU A 61 9.80 7.37 -8.46
CA GLU A 61 10.83 8.42 -8.35
C GLU A 61 10.71 9.29 -7.09
N GLN A 62 9.66 9.09 -6.28
CA GLN A 62 9.36 9.97 -5.14
C GLN A 62 8.70 9.20 -4.00
N GLU A 63 9.01 9.59 -2.78
CA GLU A 63 8.30 9.13 -1.59
C GLU A 63 7.59 10.32 -0.95
N THR A 64 6.35 10.10 -0.52
CA THR A 64 5.63 11.07 0.28
C THR A 64 6.18 11.05 1.71
N GLY A 65 6.09 12.19 2.40
CA GLY A 65 6.18 12.17 3.87
C GLY A 65 5.05 11.35 4.51
N ILE A 66 4.89 11.49 5.82
CA ILE A 66 3.74 10.91 6.52
C ILE A 66 2.45 11.57 6.03
N ILE A 67 1.54 10.76 5.52
CA ILE A 67 0.23 11.16 5.00
C ILE A 67 -0.89 10.52 5.83
N SER A 68 -2.06 11.13 5.76
CA SER A 68 -3.25 10.67 6.48
C SER A 68 -3.88 9.45 5.79
N LEU A 69 -4.73 8.71 6.53
CA LEU A 69 -5.59 7.67 5.96
C LEU A 69 -6.39 8.19 4.75
N TYR A 70 -6.84 9.44 4.79
CA TYR A 70 -7.61 10.03 3.69
C TYR A 70 -6.78 10.07 2.41
N ASP A 71 -5.59 10.68 2.47
CA ASP A 71 -4.69 10.80 1.31
C ASP A 71 -4.24 9.42 0.81
N ALA A 72 -3.84 8.53 1.72
CA ALA A 72 -3.46 7.16 1.38
C ALA A 72 -4.60 6.40 0.68
N SER A 73 -5.85 6.63 1.10
CA SER A 73 -7.02 6.00 0.46
C SER A 73 -7.26 6.50 -0.96
N TYR A 74 -7.01 7.78 -1.23
CA TYR A 74 -7.10 8.33 -2.58
C TYR A 74 -6.01 7.78 -3.48
N ILE A 75 -4.76 7.73 -3.00
CA ILE A 75 -3.64 7.14 -3.74
C ILE A 75 -3.96 5.67 -4.06
N LEU A 76 -4.41 4.89 -3.07
CA LEU A 76 -4.77 3.49 -3.30
C LEU A 76 -5.93 3.34 -4.29
N LEU A 77 -6.92 4.24 -4.25
CA LEU A 77 -8.04 4.22 -5.19
C LEU A 77 -7.60 4.55 -6.62
N GLU A 78 -6.74 5.56 -6.81
CA GLU A 78 -6.20 5.94 -8.12
C GLU A 78 -5.46 4.77 -8.79
N HIS A 79 -4.87 3.90 -7.98
CA HIS A 79 -4.12 2.72 -8.41
C HIS A 79 -4.88 1.40 -8.17
N GLY A 80 -6.15 1.47 -7.75
CA GLY A 80 -6.91 0.36 -7.20
C GLY A 80 -7.48 -0.62 -8.22
N ASP A 81 -7.52 -0.24 -9.50
CA ASP A 81 -7.88 -1.14 -10.61
C ASP A 81 -6.73 -2.08 -11.01
N HIS A 82 -5.52 -1.86 -10.50
CA HIS A 82 -4.36 -2.72 -10.75
C HIS A 82 -4.28 -3.88 -9.77
N ASP A 83 -3.35 -4.80 -10.00
CA ASP A 83 -3.08 -5.87 -9.05
C ASP A 83 -2.46 -5.29 -7.77
N LEU A 84 -3.12 -5.57 -6.65
CA LEU A 84 -2.77 -5.09 -5.33
C LEU A 84 -2.19 -6.24 -4.49
N TYR A 85 -1.05 -5.99 -3.86
CA TYR A 85 -0.32 -6.97 -3.07
C TYR A 85 -0.05 -6.42 -1.67
N LEU A 86 -0.53 -7.09 -0.63
CA LEU A 86 -0.17 -6.79 0.75
C LEU A 86 1.07 -7.60 1.14
N ARG A 87 2.07 -6.92 1.67
CA ARG A 87 3.28 -7.49 2.27
C ARG A 87 3.29 -7.12 3.74
#